data_AF-A0AAD5GW08-F1
#
_entry.id   AF-A0AAD5GW08-F1
#
_cell.length_a   1.000
_cell.length_b   1.000
_cell.length_c   1.000
_cell.angle_alpha   90.00
_cell.angle_beta   90.00
_cell.angle_gamma   90.00
#
_symmetry.space_group_name_H-M   'P 1'
#
loop_
_entity.id
_entity.type
_entity.pdbx_description
1 polymer ?
#
loop_
_entity_poly.entity_id
_entity_poly.type
_entity_poly.pdbx_seq_one_letter_code
_entity_poly.pdbx_strand_id
1 'polypeptide(L)'
;MGTKAATKDQGLIGLPYRYRCLNIHPYGRLSLKSQELTAIFLGTRLYCSFVMEYDVHTLLDLATLATTIWVIYMMRFNLKSSYMREKDNVPIHYVVIPCALLSLVVHPTTHHHIINRILWAFCVYMEAVSVLPQLRVMQNTKIVEPFTAHYVFALGVARFLSCAHWILQVLDTRGGLLTALGYGLWPPIVLLSEIVQTFILADFCYYYVQSVMGGQLVLRLPSGVV
;
A
#
# COMPACT_ATOMS: atom_id res chain seq x y z
N MET A 1 59.71 -5.87 16.18
CA MET A 1 58.63 -5.45 17.11
C MET A 1 58.07 -4.13 16.56
N GLY A 2 56.82 -3.97 16.11
CA GLY A 2 55.63 -4.81 16.10
C GLY A 2 54.42 -3.86 16.01
N THR A 3 53.89 -3.61 14.81
CA THR A 3 52.69 -2.77 14.60
C THR A 3 52.00 -3.11 13.27
N LYS A 4 51.40 -4.30 13.18
CA LYS A 4 50.38 -4.64 12.17
C LYS A 4 49.42 -5.71 12.72
N ALA A 5 48.59 -5.37 13.70
CA ALA A 5 47.61 -6.32 14.26
C ALA A 5 46.41 -5.63 14.95
N ALA A 6 45.80 -4.61 14.35
CA ALA A 6 44.66 -3.92 14.99
C ALA A 6 43.46 -3.64 14.06
N THR A 7 43.35 -4.30 12.90
CA THR A 7 42.28 -4.01 11.93
C THR A 7 41.47 -5.23 11.47
N LYS A 8 41.65 -6.41 12.07
CA LYS A 8 40.93 -7.64 11.66
C LYS A 8 39.75 -8.05 12.54
N ASP A 9 39.61 -7.52 13.75
CA ASP A 9 38.61 -8.04 14.71
C ASP A 9 37.23 -7.34 14.67
N GLN A 10 37.07 -6.23 13.93
CA GLN A 10 35.75 -5.62 13.75
C GLN A 10 34.87 -6.30 12.68
N GLY A 11 35.42 -7.24 11.90
CA GLY A 11 34.69 -7.96 10.86
C GLY A 11 33.92 -9.21 11.34
N LEU A 12 34.30 -9.78 12.49
CA LEU A 12 33.83 -11.11 12.89
C LEU A 12 32.54 -11.08 13.73
N ILE A 13 32.28 -9.97 14.42
CA ILE A 13 31.07 -9.79 15.23
C ILE A 13 29.85 -9.49 14.34
N GLY A 14 30.05 -8.92 13.14
CA GLY A 14 28.95 -8.60 12.20
C GLY A 14 28.37 -9.81 11.45
N LEU A 15 29.11 -10.91 11.39
CA LEU A 15 28.75 -12.12 10.67
C LEU A 15 27.50 -12.84 11.24
N PRO A 16 27.40 -13.15 12.56
CA PRO A 16 26.22 -13.84 13.10
C PRO A 16 24.91 -13.03 12.96
N TYR A 17 24.97 -11.70 13.01
CA TYR A 17 23.80 -10.85 12.76
C TYR A 17 23.42 -10.81 11.28
N ARG A 18 24.41 -10.83 10.38
CA ARG A 18 24.19 -10.82 8.93
C ARG A 18 23.58 -12.13 8.42
N TYR A 19 23.97 -13.27 9.00
CA TYR A 19 23.34 -14.56 8.70
C TYR A 19 21.93 -14.68 9.31
N ARG A 20 21.69 -14.10 10.50
CA ARG A 20 20.34 -14.05 11.08
C ARG A 20 19.41 -13.13 10.30
N CYS A 21 19.92 -12.06 9.68
CA CYS A 21 19.16 -11.23 8.75
C CYS A 21 18.83 -11.92 7.42
N LEU A 22 19.67 -12.85 6.94
CA LEU A 22 19.42 -13.61 5.71
C LEU A 22 18.39 -14.73 5.88
N ASN A 23 18.16 -15.18 7.11
CA ASN A 23 17.19 -16.22 7.46
C ASN A 23 15.88 -15.66 8.06
N ILE A 24 15.64 -14.35 7.94
CA ILE A 24 14.32 -13.79 8.17
C ILE A 24 13.54 -14.07 6.90
N HIS A 25 12.56 -14.97 6.97
CA HIS A 25 11.63 -15.13 5.86
C HIS A 25 11.03 -13.75 5.53
N PRO A 26 11.02 -13.32 4.25
CA PRO A 26 10.56 -11.98 3.85
C PRO A 26 9.10 -11.71 4.24
N TYR A 27 8.37 -12.77 4.59
CA TYR A 27 6.98 -12.77 5.02
C TYR A 27 6.77 -12.49 6.52
N GLY A 28 7.82 -12.55 7.35
CA GLY A 28 7.72 -12.37 8.81
C GLY A 28 7.44 -10.93 9.24
N ARG A 29 7.57 -9.95 8.33
CA ARG A 29 7.40 -8.52 8.60
C ARG A 29 6.26 -7.84 7.85
N LEU A 30 5.51 -8.60 7.04
CA LEU A 30 4.29 -8.09 6.42
C LEU A 30 3.12 -8.14 7.42
N SER A 31 2.28 -7.12 7.39
CA SER A 31 1.05 -7.06 8.20
C SER A 31 -0.02 -7.96 7.59
N LEU A 32 -0.49 -8.97 8.35
CA LEU A 32 -1.63 -9.79 7.96
C LEU A 32 -2.88 -8.94 7.83
N LYS A 33 -3.08 -7.94 8.71
CA LYS A 33 -4.23 -7.03 8.65
C LYS A 33 -4.23 -6.16 7.41
N SER A 34 -3.06 -5.68 6.98
CA SER A 34 -2.93 -4.98 5.71
C SER A 34 -3.27 -5.88 4.54
N GLN A 35 -2.79 -7.13 4.50
CA GLN A 35 -3.11 -8.07 3.43
C GLN A 35 -4.60 -8.43 3.39
N GLU A 36 -5.25 -8.61 4.56
CA GLU A 36 -6.70 -8.81 4.66
C GLU A 36 -7.48 -7.60 4.10
N LEU A 37 -7.10 -6.38 4.46
CA LEU A 37 -7.67 -5.14 3.90
C LEU A 37 -7.45 -5.04 2.40
N THR A 38 -6.25 -5.37 1.92
CA THR A 38 -5.91 -5.37 0.51
C THR A 38 -6.78 -6.36 -0.27
N ALA A 39 -6.99 -7.56 0.26
CA ALA A 39 -7.84 -8.58 -0.36
C ALA A 39 -9.32 -8.16 -0.40
N ILE A 40 -9.83 -7.51 0.65
CA ILE A 40 -11.21 -6.99 0.67
C ILE A 40 -11.39 -5.94 -0.44
N PHE A 41 -10.50 -4.95 -0.55
CA PHE A 41 -10.62 -3.93 -1.59
C PHE A 41 -10.49 -4.53 -2.99
N LEU A 42 -9.49 -5.40 -3.23
CA LEU A 42 -9.29 -6.04 -4.54
C LEU A 42 -10.48 -6.91 -4.94
N GLY A 43 -11.09 -7.62 -3.99
CA GLY A 43 -12.28 -8.41 -4.22
C GLY A 43 -13.49 -7.55 -4.62
N THR A 44 -13.70 -6.44 -3.91
CA THR A 44 -14.78 -5.50 -4.28
C THR A 44 -14.49 -4.80 -5.60
N ARG A 45 -13.23 -4.47 -5.89
CA ARG A 45 -12.80 -3.85 -7.16
C ARG A 45 -12.99 -4.80 -8.34
N LEU A 46 -12.57 -6.06 -8.21
CA LEU A 46 -12.79 -7.08 -9.23
C LEU A 46 -14.29 -7.27 -9.54
N TYR A 47 -15.14 -7.28 -8.50
CA TYR A 47 -16.59 -7.33 -8.70
C TYR A 47 -17.10 -6.10 -9.46
N CYS A 48 -16.66 -4.90 -9.08
CA CYS A 48 -17.05 -3.67 -9.78
C CYS A 48 -16.57 -3.68 -11.23
N SER A 49 -15.32 -4.05 -11.50
CA SER A 49 -14.75 -4.17 -12.85
C SER A 49 -15.56 -5.17 -13.68
N PHE A 50 -15.86 -6.37 -13.16
CA PHE A 50 -16.66 -7.36 -13.89
C PHE A 50 -18.08 -6.88 -14.25
N VAL A 51 -18.70 -6.09 -13.36
CA VAL A 51 -20.09 -5.63 -13.53
C VAL A 51 -20.19 -4.32 -14.33
N MET A 52 -19.17 -3.47 -14.30
CA MET A 52 -19.19 -2.13 -14.93
C MET A 52 -18.31 -2.03 -16.18
N GLU A 53 -17.13 -2.66 -16.22
CA GLU A 53 -16.11 -2.45 -17.25
C GLU A 53 -15.42 -3.79 -17.60
N TYR A 54 -15.89 -4.46 -18.66
CA TYR A 54 -15.29 -5.68 -19.22
C TYR A 54 -13.93 -5.41 -19.91
N ASP A 55 -12.93 -4.91 -19.18
CA ASP A 55 -11.63 -4.51 -19.73
C ASP A 55 -10.45 -5.29 -19.11
N VAL A 56 -9.25 -5.13 -19.68
CA VAL A 56 -7.95 -5.69 -19.29
C VAL A 56 -7.64 -5.44 -17.80
N HIS A 57 -8.18 -4.35 -17.23
CA HIS A 57 -8.11 -4.04 -15.81
C HIS A 57 -8.66 -5.15 -14.92
N THR A 58 -9.72 -5.84 -15.34
CA THR A 58 -10.31 -6.98 -14.62
C THR A 58 -9.31 -8.13 -14.47
N LEU A 59 -8.49 -8.35 -15.49
CA LEU A 59 -7.50 -9.42 -15.52
C LEU A 59 -6.30 -9.11 -14.61
N LEU A 60 -5.89 -7.85 -14.57
CA LEU A 60 -4.87 -7.34 -13.64
C LEU A 60 -5.35 -7.38 -12.19
N ASP A 61 -6.59 -6.96 -11.93
CA ASP A 61 -7.22 -7.02 -10.60
C ASP A 61 -7.33 -8.48 -10.11
N LEU A 62 -7.70 -9.41 -11.01
CA LEU A 62 -7.77 -10.85 -10.70
C LEU A 62 -6.39 -11.43 -10.35
N ALA A 63 -5.36 -11.12 -11.15
CA ALA A 63 -4.00 -11.58 -10.87
C ALA A 63 -3.47 -11.04 -9.53
N THR A 64 -3.79 -9.78 -9.22
CA THR A 64 -3.41 -9.14 -7.96
C THR A 64 -4.18 -9.74 -6.76
N LEU A 65 -5.45 -10.07 -6.94
CA LEU A 65 -6.23 -10.76 -5.91
C LEU A 65 -5.72 -12.19 -5.66
N ALA A 66 -5.40 -12.94 -6.71
CA ALA A 66 -4.87 -14.30 -6.58
C ALA A 66 -3.53 -14.32 -5.82
N THR A 67 -2.64 -13.37 -6.13
CA THR A 67 -1.35 -13.25 -5.44
C THR A 67 -1.50 -12.81 -3.99
N THR A 68 -2.42 -11.90 -3.66
CA THR A 68 -2.69 -11.48 -2.27
C THR A 68 -3.30 -12.60 -1.44
N ILE A 69 -4.26 -13.37 -1.98
CA ILE A 69 -4.82 -14.56 -1.32
C ILE A 69 -3.73 -15.60 -1.06
N TRP A 70 -2.83 -15.83 -2.03
CA TRP A 70 -1.69 -16.73 -1.87
C TRP A 70 -0.77 -16.29 -0.73
N VAL A 71 -0.45 -14.99 -0.63
CA VAL A 71 0.37 -14.43 0.45
C VAL A 71 -0.32 -14.61 1.81
N ILE A 72 -1.62 -14.36 1.91
CA ILE A 72 -2.41 -14.59 3.13
C ILE A 72 -2.37 -16.07 3.55
N TYR A 73 -2.52 -16.98 2.58
CA TYR A 73 -2.44 -18.42 2.82
C TYR A 73 -1.07 -18.81 3.38
N MET A 74 0.01 -18.34 2.74
CA MET A 74 1.38 -18.58 3.19
C MET A 74 1.62 -18.05 4.61
N MET A 75 1.09 -16.87 4.95
CA MET A 75 1.23 -16.28 6.28
C MET A 75 0.49 -17.08 7.36
N ARG A 76 -0.75 -17.50 7.09
CA ARG A 76 -1.58 -18.20 8.08
C ARG A 76 -1.09 -19.62 8.36
N PHE A 77 -0.64 -20.34 7.33
CA PHE A 77 -0.31 -21.76 7.45
C PHE A 77 1.20 -22.03 7.61
N ASN A 78 2.06 -21.36 6.84
CA ASN A 78 3.50 -21.66 6.86
C ASN A 78 4.30 -20.81 7.87
N LEU A 79 3.83 -19.61 8.22
CA LEU A 79 4.62 -18.61 8.96
C LEU A 79 3.99 -18.16 10.29
N LYS A 80 3.06 -18.93 10.84
CA LYS A 80 2.34 -18.61 12.09
C LYS A 80 3.27 -18.26 13.28
N SER A 81 4.47 -18.85 13.32
CA SER A 81 5.48 -18.64 14.37
C SER A 81 6.25 -17.31 14.25
N SER A 82 6.37 -16.74 13.03
CA SER A 82 7.07 -15.46 12.79
C SER A 82 6.15 -14.24 12.82
N TYR A 83 4.84 -14.44 13.03
CA TYR A 83 3.86 -13.35 13.03
C TYR A 83 3.92 -12.53 14.32
N MET A 84 4.44 -11.30 14.24
CA MET A 84 4.51 -10.36 15.37
C MET A 84 3.15 -9.68 15.61
N ARG A 85 2.21 -10.41 16.21
CA ARG A 85 0.84 -9.93 16.52
C ARG A 85 0.82 -8.64 17.35
N GLU A 86 1.84 -8.40 18.17
CA GLU A 86 1.94 -7.20 19.04
C GLU A 86 2.16 -5.89 18.28
N LYS A 87 2.69 -5.92 17.05
CA LYS A 87 2.97 -4.71 16.26
C LYS A 87 1.83 -4.30 15.34
N ASP A 88 0.83 -5.17 15.14
CA ASP A 88 -0.30 -4.96 14.24
C ASP A 88 -1.56 -4.54 15.01
N ASN A 89 -1.47 -3.37 15.67
CA ASN A 89 -2.51 -2.84 16.57
C ASN A 89 -3.56 -1.97 15.87
N VAL A 90 -3.49 -1.79 14.54
CA VAL A 90 -4.49 -0.99 13.81
C VAL A 90 -5.75 -1.84 13.61
N PRO A 91 -6.87 -1.48 14.23
CA PRO A 91 -8.08 -2.28 14.08
C PRO A 91 -8.71 -1.97 12.72
N ILE A 92 -8.90 -3.02 11.91
CA ILE A 92 -9.45 -2.93 10.54
C ILE A 92 -10.75 -2.11 10.48
N HIS A 93 -11.59 -2.21 11.51
CA HIS A 93 -12.89 -1.52 11.55
C HIS A 93 -12.77 0.01 11.54
N TYR A 94 -11.69 0.60 12.09
CA TYR A 94 -11.48 2.05 12.02
C TYR A 94 -11.19 2.54 10.60
N VAL A 95 -10.78 1.65 9.70
CA VAL A 95 -10.56 1.97 8.28
C VAL A 95 -11.82 1.67 7.48
N VAL A 96 -12.40 0.47 7.66
CA VAL A 96 -13.54 0.01 6.84
C VAL A 96 -14.81 0.82 7.11
N ILE A 97 -15.13 1.12 8.37
CA ILE A 97 -16.37 1.83 8.74
C ILE A 97 -16.43 3.24 8.14
N PRO A 98 -15.42 4.13 8.28
CA PRO A 98 -15.50 5.44 7.66
C PRO A 98 -15.52 5.39 6.14
N CYS A 99 -14.81 4.44 5.50
CA CYS A 99 -14.88 4.24 4.05
C CYS A 99 -16.29 3.82 3.60
N ALA A 100 -16.95 2.94 4.35
CA ALA A 100 -18.33 2.50 4.06
C ALA A 100 -19.36 3.61 4.31
N LEU A 101 -19.19 4.42 5.36
CA LEU A 101 -20.08 5.56 5.61
C LEU A 101 -19.90 6.63 4.52
N LEU A 102 -18.66 6.92 4.13
CA LEU A 102 -18.38 7.89 3.08
C LEU A 102 -18.94 7.42 1.73
N SER A 103 -18.87 6.13 1.41
CA SER A 103 -19.43 5.58 0.17
C SER A 103 -20.96 5.59 0.11
N LEU A 104 -21.65 5.66 1.25
CA LEU A 104 -23.10 5.85 1.29
C LEU A 104 -23.50 7.31 1.03
N VAL A 105 -22.68 8.27 1.48
CA VAL A 105 -22.96 9.71 1.34
C VAL A 105 -22.49 10.24 -0.01
N VAL A 106 -21.29 9.85 -0.43
CA VAL A 106 -20.64 10.31 -1.65
C VAL A 106 -20.38 9.11 -2.54
N HIS A 107 -21.24 8.97 -3.55
CA HIS A 107 -21.13 7.93 -4.55
C HIS A 107 -21.39 8.51 -5.94
N PRO A 108 -20.87 7.88 -7.00
CA PRO A 108 -21.06 8.33 -8.38
C PRO A 108 -22.54 8.39 -8.75
N THR A 109 -22.91 9.22 -9.72
CA THR A 109 -24.28 9.32 -10.28
C THR A 109 -24.40 8.69 -11.67
N THR A 110 -23.69 7.58 -11.92
CA THR A 110 -23.76 6.83 -13.17
C THR A 110 -25.10 6.09 -13.33
N HIS A 111 -25.44 5.65 -14.54
CA HIS A 111 -26.67 4.91 -14.87
C HIS A 111 -26.78 3.49 -14.24
N HIS A 112 -25.72 2.99 -13.60
CA HIS A 112 -25.69 1.67 -12.98
C HIS A 112 -26.56 1.58 -11.71
N HIS A 113 -26.88 0.35 -11.30
CA HIS A 113 -27.57 0.08 -10.03
C HIS A 113 -26.88 0.76 -8.84
N ILE A 114 -27.68 1.27 -7.90
CA ILE A 114 -27.20 2.03 -6.75
C ILE A 114 -26.19 1.25 -5.89
N ILE A 115 -26.36 -0.08 -5.79
CA ILE A 115 -25.44 -0.96 -5.07
C ILE A 115 -24.05 -0.94 -5.71
N ASN A 116 -23.96 -1.03 -7.04
CA ASN A 116 -22.68 -1.02 -7.76
C ASN A 116 -22.00 0.35 -7.64
N ARG A 117 -22.78 1.43 -7.61
CA ARG A 117 -22.27 2.79 -7.42
C ARG A 117 -21.64 2.96 -6.04
N ILE A 118 -22.31 2.48 -4.98
CA ILE A 118 -21.79 2.53 -3.61
C ILE A 118 -20.57 1.62 -3.45
N LEU A 119 -20.58 0.42 -4.06
CA LEU A 119 -19.43 -0.48 -4.02
C LEU A 119 -18.22 0.10 -4.75
N TRP A 120 -18.42 0.75 -5.89
CA TRP A 120 -17.33 1.43 -6.59
C TRP A 120 -16.75 2.59 -5.75
N ALA A 121 -17.61 3.38 -5.11
CA ALA A 121 -17.17 4.43 -4.18
C ALA A 121 -16.38 3.87 -2.99
N PHE A 122 -16.88 2.78 -2.42
CA PHE A 122 -16.21 2.07 -1.33
C PHE A 122 -14.82 1.58 -1.75
N CYS A 123 -14.67 1.02 -2.95
CA CYS A 123 -13.38 0.58 -3.49
C CYS A 123 -12.37 1.72 -3.56
N VAL A 124 -12.77 2.87 -4.12
CA VAL A 124 -11.88 4.04 -4.26
C VAL A 124 -11.39 4.53 -2.89
N TYR A 125 -12.29 4.65 -1.92
CA TYR A 125 -11.91 5.09 -0.57
C TYR A 125 -11.05 4.06 0.17
N MET A 126 -11.43 2.78 0.08
CA MET A 126 -10.65 1.70 0.69
C MET A 126 -9.26 1.61 0.09
N GLU A 127 -9.13 1.78 -1.22
CA GLU A 127 -7.84 1.73 -1.92
C GLU A 127 -6.88 2.82 -1.41
N ALA A 128 -7.37 4.07 -1.28
CA ALA A 128 -6.56 5.17 -0.77
C ALA A 128 -6.02 4.92 0.65
N VAL A 129 -6.79 4.24 1.50
CA VAL A 129 -6.48 4.04 2.93
C VAL A 129 -5.82 2.68 3.21
N SER A 130 -5.95 1.69 2.31
CA SER A 130 -5.47 0.31 2.47
C SER A 130 -3.96 0.18 2.66
N VAL A 131 -3.19 1.20 2.26
CA VAL A 131 -1.73 1.24 2.37
C VAL A 131 -1.24 1.71 3.74
N LEU A 132 -2.09 2.37 4.54
CA LEU A 132 -1.73 2.89 5.86
C LEU A 132 -1.27 1.81 6.86
N PRO A 133 -1.96 0.66 7.00
CA PRO A 133 -1.53 -0.37 7.95
C PRO A 133 -0.14 -0.94 7.59
N GLN A 134 0.15 -1.12 6.30
CA GLN A 134 1.46 -1.55 5.83
C GLN A 134 2.55 -0.56 6.24
N LEU A 135 2.32 0.75 6.03
CA LEU A 135 3.26 1.80 6.42
C LEU A 135 3.47 1.86 7.94
N ARG A 136 2.40 1.75 8.74
CA ARG A 136 2.47 1.70 10.21
C ARG A 136 3.32 0.54 10.72
N VAL A 137 3.17 -0.66 10.15
CA VAL A 137 3.99 -1.81 10.55
C VAL A 137 5.46 -1.60 10.17
N MET A 138 5.75 -0.96 9.05
CA MET A 138 7.11 -0.61 8.65
C MET A 138 7.75 0.40 9.62
N GLN A 139 6.99 1.41 10.05
CA GLN A 139 7.42 2.37 11.08
C GLN A 139 7.67 1.69 12.44
N ASN A 140 6.77 0.81 12.89
CA ASN A 140 6.90 0.06 14.14
C ASN A 140 8.05 -0.96 14.13
N THR A 141 8.47 -1.40 12.94
CA THR A 141 9.50 -2.42 12.78
C THR A 141 10.92 -1.83 12.78
N LYS A 142 11.06 -0.49 12.62
CA LYS A 142 12.31 0.32 12.64
C LYS A 142 13.42 -0.10 11.66
N ILE A 143 13.37 -1.31 11.15
CA ILE A 143 14.30 -1.91 10.19
C ILE A 143 13.39 -2.48 9.11
N VAL A 144 13.31 -1.84 7.97
CA VAL A 144 12.52 -2.31 6.83
C VAL A 144 13.43 -3.15 5.93
N GLU A 145 12.90 -4.28 5.45
CA GLU A 145 13.60 -5.11 4.47
C GLU A 145 13.65 -4.40 3.11
N PRO A 146 14.79 -4.47 2.39
CA PRO A 146 14.96 -3.76 1.13
C PRO A 146 13.89 -4.16 0.10
N PHE A 147 13.52 -5.45 0.01
CA PHE A 147 12.49 -5.91 -0.93
C PHE A 147 11.14 -5.24 -0.70
N THR A 148 10.66 -5.20 0.55
CA THR A 148 9.40 -4.50 0.90
C THR A 148 9.51 -3.00 0.64
N ALA A 149 10.68 -2.40 0.91
CA ALA A 149 10.90 -0.98 0.67
C ALA A 149 10.83 -0.63 -0.83
N HIS A 150 11.47 -1.42 -1.69
CA HIS A 150 11.38 -1.28 -3.16
C HIS A 150 9.94 -1.44 -3.66
N TYR A 151 9.20 -2.42 -3.14
CA TYR A 151 7.79 -2.64 -3.51
C TYR A 151 6.92 -1.43 -3.17
N VAL A 152 7.00 -0.92 -1.92
CA VAL A 152 6.20 0.23 -1.49
C VAL A 152 6.61 1.51 -2.24
N PHE A 153 7.90 1.67 -2.55
CA PHE A 153 8.37 2.79 -3.37
C PHE A 153 7.81 2.72 -4.80
N ALA A 154 7.87 1.56 -5.45
CA ALA A 154 7.30 1.36 -6.78
C ALA A 154 5.79 1.60 -6.79
N LEU A 155 5.08 1.15 -5.74
CA LEU A 155 3.67 1.47 -5.53
C LEU A 155 3.45 2.99 -5.45
N GLY A 156 4.29 3.71 -4.70
CA GLY A 156 4.21 5.18 -4.60
C GLY A 156 4.40 5.89 -5.93
N VAL A 157 5.37 5.47 -6.73
CA VAL A 157 5.60 6.01 -8.08
C VAL A 157 4.39 5.75 -8.98
N ALA A 158 3.84 4.53 -8.95
CA ALA A 158 2.65 4.19 -9.73
C ALA A 158 1.47 5.10 -9.37
N ARG A 159 1.24 5.38 -8.08
CA ARG A 159 0.16 6.29 -7.62
C ARG A 159 0.39 7.74 -8.01
N PHE A 160 1.63 8.22 -7.92
CA PHE A 160 1.95 9.57 -8.38
C PHE A 160 1.64 9.75 -9.88
N LEU A 161 1.99 8.75 -10.70
CA LEU A 161 1.67 8.75 -12.13
C LEU A 161 0.16 8.68 -12.39
N SER A 162 -0.59 7.89 -11.62
CA SER A 162 -2.05 7.86 -11.69
C SER A 162 -2.68 9.22 -11.36
N CYS A 163 -2.24 9.87 -10.28
CA CYS A 163 -2.69 11.21 -9.89
C CYS A 163 -2.37 12.24 -10.99
N ALA A 164 -1.15 12.22 -11.53
CA ALA A 164 -0.75 13.10 -12.64
C ALA A 164 -1.59 12.84 -13.90
N HIS A 165 -1.86 11.57 -14.23
CA HIS A 165 -2.72 11.20 -15.35
C HIS A 165 -4.13 11.78 -15.19
N TRP A 166 -4.74 11.64 -14.01
CA TRP A 166 -6.05 12.22 -13.72
C TRP A 166 -6.05 13.75 -13.85
N ILE A 167 -5.04 14.44 -13.35
CA ILE A 167 -4.92 15.91 -13.47
C ILE A 167 -4.81 16.32 -14.94
N LEU A 168 -3.96 15.64 -15.72
CA LEU A 168 -3.80 15.90 -17.14
C LEU A 168 -5.10 15.67 -17.90
N GLN A 169 -5.82 14.60 -17.59
CA GLN A 169 -7.10 14.28 -18.22
C GLN A 169 -8.17 15.36 -17.94
N VAL A 170 -8.17 15.94 -16.74
CA VAL A 170 -9.05 17.07 -16.38
C VAL A 170 -8.70 18.32 -17.18
N LEU A 171 -7.41 18.63 -17.30
CA LEU A 171 -6.93 19.80 -18.04
C LEU A 171 -7.21 19.69 -19.54
N ASP A 172 -6.90 18.53 -20.13
CA ASP A 172 -7.02 18.29 -21.58
C ASP A 172 -8.49 18.24 -22.03
N THR A 173 -9.35 17.61 -21.23
CA THR A 173 -10.80 17.52 -21.53
C THR A 173 -11.55 18.82 -21.18
N ARG A 174 -10.88 19.89 -20.72
CA ARG A 174 -11.48 21.12 -20.18
C ARG A 174 -12.60 20.84 -19.15
N GLY A 175 -12.44 19.78 -18.36
CA GLY A 175 -13.43 19.32 -17.38
C GLY A 175 -14.58 18.45 -17.94
N GLY A 176 -14.65 18.16 -19.24
CA GLY A 176 -15.69 17.28 -19.81
C GLY A 176 -15.69 15.85 -19.25
N LEU A 177 -14.53 15.36 -18.79
CA LEU A 177 -14.41 14.09 -18.10
C LEU A 177 -15.02 14.12 -16.69
N LEU A 178 -14.95 15.26 -15.98
CA LEU A 178 -15.66 15.42 -14.70
C LEU A 178 -17.16 15.19 -14.91
N THR A 179 -17.71 15.66 -16.02
CA THR A 179 -19.11 15.48 -16.38
C THR A 179 -19.46 14.03 -16.72
N ALA A 180 -18.52 13.28 -17.32
CA ALA A 180 -18.71 11.86 -17.69
C ALA A 180 -18.65 10.90 -16.47
N LEU A 181 -17.83 11.22 -15.47
CA LEU A 181 -17.74 10.49 -14.20
C LEU A 181 -18.98 10.65 -13.31
N GLY A 182 -19.85 11.60 -13.65
CA GLY A 182 -21.09 11.91 -12.96
C GLY A 182 -21.19 13.40 -12.63
N TYR A 183 -22.37 13.83 -12.19
CA TYR A 183 -22.60 15.22 -11.78
C TYR A 183 -22.48 15.33 -10.26
N GLY A 184 -21.90 16.44 -9.77
CA GLY A 184 -21.85 16.76 -8.33
C GLY A 184 -20.48 16.55 -7.67
N LEU A 185 -20.47 16.11 -6.41
CA LEU A 185 -19.28 16.03 -5.55
C LEU A 185 -18.35 14.85 -5.85
N TRP A 186 -18.73 13.94 -6.75
CA TRP A 186 -18.00 12.71 -6.99
C TRP A 186 -16.63 12.91 -7.68
N PRO A 187 -16.53 13.59 -8.84
CA PRO A 187 -15.24 13.80 -9.51
C PRO A 187 -14.15 14.48 -8.66
N PRO A 188 -14.42 15.58 -7.89
CA PRO A 188 -13.39 16.19 -7.05
C PRO A 188 -12.98 15.30 -5.89
N ILE A 189 -13.88 14.42 -5.40
CA ILE A 189 -13.57 13.48 -4.33
C ILE A 189 -12.67 12.33 -4.81
N VAL A 190 -12.82 11.87 -6.06
CA VAL A 190 -11.87 10.91 -6.66
C VAL A 190 -10.46 11.50 -6.68
N LEU A 191 -10.31 12.72 -7.19
CA LEU A 191 -9.02 13.43 -7.19
C LEU A 191 -8.48 13.63 -5.76
N LEU A 192 -9.34 14.01 -4.82
CA LEU A 192 -8.95 14.17 -3.42
C LEU A 192 -8.43 12.85 -2.84
N SER A 193 -9.05 11.71 -3.16
CA SER A 193 -8.62 10.39 -2.68
C SER A 193 -7.24 10.01 -3.21
N GLU A 194 -6.96 10.28 -4.50
CA GLU A 194 -5.64 10.08 -5.11
C GLU A 194 -4.57 10.98 -4.48
N ILE A 195 -4.91 12.24 -4.19
CA ILE A 195 -4.01 13.18 -3.51
C ILE A 195 -3.71 12.70 -2.08
N VAL A 196 -4.72 12.28 -1.32
CA VAL A 196 -4.57 11.77 0.05
C VAL A 196 -3.64 10.56 0.05
N GLN A 197 -3.84 9.61 -0.86
CA GLN A 197 -2.98 8.43 -0.98
C GLN A 197 -1.54 8.82 -1.36
N THR A 198 -1.37 9.73 -2.32
CA THR A 198 -0.06 10.21 -2.75
C THR A 198 0.69 10.89 -1.62
N PHE A 199 0.00 11.70 -0.81
CA PHE A 199 0.60 12.40 0.34
C PHE A 199 1.07 11.42 1.42
N ILE A 200 0.25 10.41 1.74
CA ILE A 200 0.59 9.34 2.69
C ILE A 200 1.86 8.60 2.23
N LEU A 201 1.98 8.29 0.93
CA LEU A 201 3.16 7.60 0.40
C LEU A 201 4.37 8.52 0.19
N ALA A 202 4.16 9.82 -0.01
CA ALA A 202 5.23 10.78 -0.25
C ALA A 202 6.22 10.83 0.93
N ASP A 203 5.72 10.79 2.17
CA ASP A 203 6.57 10.75 3.37
C ASP A 203 7.49 9.52 3.36
N PHE A 204 6.93 8.34 3.07
CA PHE A 204 7.71 7.12 2.94
C PHE A 204 8.74 7.21 1.80
N CYS A 205 8.33 7.67 0.61
CA CYS A 205 9.19 7.81 -0.55
C CYS A 205 10.37 8.76 -0.29
N TYR A 206 10.14 9.84 0.45
CA TYR A 206 11.19 10.80 0.84
C TYR A 206 12.29 10.12 1.68
N TYR A 207 11.90 9.43 2.76
CA TYR A 207 12.87 8.71 3.62
C TYR A 207 13.54 7.56 2.87
N TYR A 208 12.82 6.90 1.97
CA TYR A 208 13.38 5.86 1.12
C TYR A 208 14.51 6.38 0.24
N VAL A 209 14.28 7.48 -0.50
CA VAL A 209 15.31 8.09 -1.36
C VAL A 209 16.51 8.55 -0.54
N GLN A 210 16.28 9.16 0.62
CA GLN A 210 17.35 9.57 1.52
C GLN A 210 18.20 8.39 2.00
N SER A 211 17.59 7.26 2.36
CA SER A 211 18.29 6.04 2.78
C SER A 211 19.13 5.44 1.65
N VAL A 212 18.61 5.42 0.42
CA VAL A 212 19.31 4.90 -0.76
C VAL A 212 20.51 5.79 -1.11
N MET A 213 20.33 7.12 -1.12
CA MET A 213 21.42 8.07 -1.35
C MET A 213 22.50 8.01 -0.26
N GLY A 214 22.11 7.71 0.98
CA GLY A 214 23.04 7.50 2.10
C GLY A 214 23.75 6.13 2.10
N GLY A 215 23.51 5.27 1.11
CA GLY A 215 24.14 3.95 1.00
C GLY A 215 23.69 2.94 2.07
N GLN A 216 22.61 3.23 2.81
CA GLN A 216 22.07 2.32 3.81
C GLN A 216 21.12 1.32 3.14
N LEU A 217 21.52 0.06 3.08
CA LEU A 217 20.71 -1.05 2.55
C LEU A 217 19.47 -1.35 3.42
N VAL A 218 19.43 -0.82 4.64
CA VAL A 218 18.37 -1.04 5.63
C VAL A 218 17.72 0.30 5.94
N LEU A 219 16.49 0.48 5.45
CA LEU A 219 15.70 1.69 5.72
C LEU A 219 15.27 1.70 7.19
N ARG A 220 15.66 2.76 7.92
CA ARG A 220 15.19 3.03 9.28
C ARG A 220 14.26 4.23 9.27
N LEU A 221 12.98 3.99 9.53
CA LEU A 221 11.97 5.04 9.65
C LEU A 221 12.03 5.64 11.07
N PRO A 222 12.05 6.98 11.22
CA PRO A 222 11.90 7.62 12.53
C PRO A 222 10.49 7.33 13.10
N SER A 223 10.41 7.06 14.40
CA SER A 223 9.13 6.80 15.07
C SER A 223 8.35 8.09 15.28
N GLY A 224 7.15 8.20 14.70
CA GLY A 224 6.19 9.26 15.04
C GLY A 224 5.69 10.14 13.90
N VAL A 225 5.80 9.72 12.64
CA VAL A 225 5.35 10.52 11.48
C VAL A 225 4.22 9.78 10.74
N VAL A 226 3.05 9.63 11.39
CA VAL A 226 1.69 9.60 10.79
C VAL A 226 0.69 9.88 11.89
#